data_AF-A0AAJ2LGM2-F1
#
_entry.id   AF-A0AAJ2LGM2-F1
#
_cell.length_a   1.000
_cell.length_b   1.000
_cell.length_c   1.000
_cell.angle_alpha   90.00
_cell.angle_beta   90.00
_cell.angle_gamma   90.00
#
_symmetry.space_group_name_H-M   'P 1'
#
loop_
_entity.id
_entity.type
_entity.pdbx_description
1 polymer ?
#
loop_
_entity_poly.entity_id
_entity_poly.type
_entity_poly.pdbx_seq_one_letter_code
_entity_poly.pdbx_strand_id
1 'polypeptide(L)'
;MAAASQTSLTAFGGGAETHTMSSREIADLCDKRHDHVMRDIREMLVQLHGERGLPKFGASYLNAQNKPQPCFNLPKRETLILVSGYKLELRARIIDRWQELEAAVPAFVLPKDFASALRALADESEKSAALEAKVQADAPKVAFAEQVEVAPDAISISQAAKLLGTGRNRLLQRLREMGWVTRVGEPYQDKITAGLLDVKIGSWEHPQKGLQRSVTPLVTGKGLARLHRIISPSAMPNA
;
A
#
# COMPACT_ATOMS: atom_id res chain seq x y z
N MET A 1 -50.41 18.14 -15.09
CA MET A 1 -49.90 16.80 -15.45
C MET A 1 -48.38 16.87 -15.45
N ALA A 2 -47.72 16.28 -14.46
CA ALA A 2 -46.27 16.22 -14.36
C ALA A 2 -45.79 14.90 -14.99
N ALA A 3 -44.92 15.00 -16.00
CA ALA A 3 -44.36 13.84 -16.68
C ALA A 3 -43.16 13.31 -15.86
N ALA A 4 -43.27 12.06 -15.41
CA ALA A 4 -42.22 11.36 -14.68
C ALA A 4 -41.03 11.06 -15.61
N SER A 5 -39.87 11.61 -15.26
CA SER A 5 -38.59 11.27 -15.88
C SER A 5 -38.20 9.83 -15.51
N GLN A 6 -38.24 8.94 -16.49
CA GLN A 6 -37.66 7.61 -16.35
C GLN A 6 -36.14 7.72 -16.57
N THR A 7 -35.39 7.60 -15.47
CA THR A 7 -33.95 7.42 -15.48
C THR A 7 -33.62 6.07 -16.10
N SER A 8 -33.15 6.06 -17.35
CA SER A 8 -32.57 4.89 -17.98
C SER A 8 -31.26 4.52 -17.31
N LEU A 9 -31.21 3.34 -16.67
CA LEU A 9 -29.95 2.72 -16.27
C LEU A 9 -29.13 2.41 -17.53
N THR A 10 -28.08 3.19 -17.78
CA THR A 10 -27.01 2.79 -18.69
C THR A 10 -26.19 1.69 -18.04
N ALA A 11 -26.41 0.46 -18.50
CA ALA A 11 -25.58 -0.69 -18.16
C ALA A 11 -24.12 -0.45 -18.58
N PHE A 12 -23.20 -0.68 -17.66
CA PHE A 12 -21.76 -0.71 -17.91
C PHE A 12 -21.43 -1.91 -18.82
N GLY A 13 -21.36 -1.66 -20.12
CA GLY A 13 -20.83 -2.61 -21.10
C GLY A 13 -19.31 -2.65 -21.04
N GLY A 14 -18.75 -3.36 -20.06
CA GLY A 14 -17.36 -3.80 -20.11
C GLY A 14 -17.22 -4.88 -21.17
N GLY A 15 -16.82 -4.50 -22.39
CA GLY A 15 -16.40 -5.45 -23.42
C GLY A 15 -15.16 -6.19 -22.94
N ALA A 16 -15.34 -7.39 -22.39
CA ALA A 16 -14.23 -8.29 -22.10
C ALA A 16 -13.60 -8.69 -23.45
N GLU A 17 -12.48 -8.07 -23.80
CA GLU A 17 -11.66 -8.56 -24.90
C GLU A 17 -11.24 -10.00 -24.58
N THR A 18 -11.88 -10.96 -25.24
CA THR A 18 -11.47 -12.36 -25.12
C THR A 18 -10.13 -12.51 -25.83
N HIS A 19 -9.06 -12.40 -25.06
CA HIS A 19 -7.71 -12.65 -25.53
C HIS A 19 -7.63 -14.10 -26.01
N THR A 20 -7.40 -14.27 -27.31
CA THR A 20 -7.23 -15.56 -27.96
C THR A 20 -5.83 -15.68 -28.53
N MET A 21 -5.37 -16.91 -28.71
CA MET A 21 -4.10 -17.22 -29.36
C MET A 21 -4.37 -18.07 -30.59
N SER A 22 -3.74 -17.71 -31.70
CA SER A 22 -3.89 -18.44 -32.95
C SER A 22 -3.07 -19.73 -32.94
N SER A 23 -3.57 -20.77 -33.62
CA SER A 23 -2.84 -22.02 -33.85
C SER A 23 -1.45 -21.85 -34.45
N ARG A 24 -1.21 -20.72 -35.15
CA ARG A 24 0.08 -20.40 -35.76
C ARG A 24 1.06 -19.86 -34.72
N GLU A 25 0.62 -18.94 -33.87
CA GLU A 25 1.43 -18.47 -32.73
C GLU A 25 1.76 -19.63 -31.79
N ILE A 26 0.81 -20.55 -31.56
CA ILE A 26 1.07 -21.76 -30.76
C ILE A 26 2.14 -22.64 -31.43
N ALA A 27 2.08 -22.81 -32.75
CA ALA A 27 3.06 -23.58 -33.51
C ALA A 27 4.47 -22.97 -33.41
N ASP A 28 4.56 -21.65 -33.55
CA ASP A 28 5.81 -20.89 -33.42
C ASP A 28 6.37 -20.96 -31.99
N LEU A 29 5.52 -20.87 -30.95
CA LEU A 29 5.94 -20.95 -29.54
C LEU A 29 6.29 -22.36 -29.05
N CYS A 30 5.74 -23.39 -29.69
CA CYS A 30 5.96 -24.78 -29.31
C CYS A 30 6.97 -25.51 -30.20
N ASP A 31 7.61 -24.80 -31.15
CA ASP A 31 8.53 -25.35 -32.14
C ASP A 31 7.95 -26.58 -32.87
N LYS A 32 6.67 -26.51 -33.24
CA LYS A 32 5.93 -27.59 -33.91
C LYS A 32 5.42 -27.14 -35.26
N ARG A 33 5.32 -28.08 -36.20
CA ARG A 33 4.65 -27.81 -37.48
C ARG A 33 3.19 -27.42 -37.26
N HIS A 34 2.75 -26.35 -37.93
CA HIS A 34 1.37 -25.85 -37.86
C HIS A 34 0.33 -26.94 -38.18
N ASP A 35 0.59 -27.81 -39.16
CA ASP A 35 -0.30 -28.92 -39.49
C ASP A 35 -0.54 -29.90 -38.32
N HIS A 36 0.51 -30.18 -37.54
CA HIS A 36 0.40 -31.05 -36.37
C HIS A 36 -0.39 -30.35 -35.26
N VAL A 37 -0.14 -29.06 -35.03
CA VAL A 37 -0.91 -28.26 -34.08
C VAL A 37 -2.38 -28.18 -34.47
N MET A 38 -2.69 -28.00 -35.75
CA MET A 38 -4.07 -27.98 -36.26
C MET A 38 -4.79 -29.32 -36.04
N ARG A 39 -4.07 -30.45 -36.19
CA ARG A 39 -4.60 -31.79 -35.89
C ARG A 39 -4.85 -31.97 -34.40
N ASP A 40 -3.85 -31.67 -33.58
CA ASP A 40 -3.92 -31.82 -32.12
C ASP A 40 -5.03 -30.93 -31.53
N ILE A 41 -5.22 -29.72 -32.07
CA ILE A 41 -6.35 -28.84 -31.71
C ILE A 41 -7.70 -29.47 -32.06
N ARG A 42 -7.84 -30.06 -33.24
CA ARG A 42 -9.10 -30.73 -33.62
C ARG A 42 -9.39 -31.90 -32.70
N GLU A 43 -8.41 -32.77 -32.47
CA GLU A 43 -8.56 -33.94 -31.58
C GLU A 43 -8.94 -33.49 -30.16
N MET A 44 -8.25 -32.48 -29.62
CA MET A 44 -8.54 -31.91 -28.29
C MET A 44 -9.93 -31.28 -28.21
N LEU A 45 -10.35 -30.48 -29.20
CA LEU A 45 -11.67 -29.86 -29.21
C LEU A 45 -12.80 -30.88 -29.36
N VAL A 46 -12.61 -31.94 -30.15
CA VAL A 46 -13.58 -33.06 -30.23
C VAL A 46 -13.71 -33.74 -28.87
N GLN A 47 -12.60 -34.00 -28.18
CA GLN A 47 -12.64 -34.66 -26.87
C GLN A 47 -13.30 -33.79 -25.79
N LEU A 48 -13.08 -32.47 -25.81
CA LEU A 48 -13.61 -31.55 -24.80
C LEU A 48 -15.06 -31.10 -25.06
N HIS A 49 -15.45 -30.94 -26.33
CA HIS A 49 -16.70 -30.28 -26.70
C HIS A 49 -17.55 -31.09 -27.70
N GLY A 50 -17.09 -32.27 -28.11
CA GLY A 50 -17.70 -33.06 -29.17
C GLY A 50 -17.51 -32.43 -30.56
N GLU A 51 -17.91 -33.15 -31.61
CA GLU A 51 -17.76 -32.70 -33.02
C GLU A 51 -18.46 -31.36 -33.31
N ARG A 52 -19.51 -31.03 -32.56
CA ARG A 52 -20.29 -29.78 -32.72
C ARG A 52 -19.58 -28.54 -32.16
N GLY A 53 -18.53 -28.72 -31.35
CA GLY A 53 -17.76 -27.63 -30.73
C GLY A 53 -16.69 -27.00 -31.63
N LEU A 54 -16.32 -27.66 -32.73
CA LEU A 54 -15.21 -27.26 -33.59
C LEU A 54 -15.41 -25.92 -34.32
N PRO A 55 -16.60 -25.61 -34.88
CA PRO A 55 -16.82 -24.35 -35.60
C PRO A 55 -16.64 -23.10 -34.73
N LYS A 56 -16.81 -23.23 -33.41
CA LYS A 56 -16.72 -22.11 -32.46
C LYS A 56 -15.33 -21.47 -32.39
N PHE A 57 -14.30 -22.23 -32.73
CA PHE A 57 -12.90 -21.82 -32.63
C PHE A 57 -12.22 -21.65 -33.99
N GLY A 58 -12.94 -21.95 -35.07
CA GLY A 58 -12.42 -21.87 -36.43
C GLY A 58 -12.21 -20.41 -36.86
N ALA A 59 -11.04 -20.14 -37.43
CA ALA A 59 -10.67 -18.85 -37.98
C ALA A 59 -9.95 -19.06 -39.33
N SER A 60 -9.61 -17.96 -40.00
CA SER A 60 -8.78 -18.00 -41.20
C SER A 60 -7.70 -16.95 -41.12
N TYR A 61 -6.54 -17.24 -41.73
CA TYR A 61 -5.43 -16.32 -41.85
C TYR A 61 -4.97 -16.24 -43.30
N LEU A 62 -4.34 -15.13 -43.67
CA LEU A 62 -3.73 -14.98 -44.98
C LEU A 62 -2.30 -15.51 -44.94
N ASN A 63 -1.96 -16.39 -45.86
CA ASN A 63 -0.58 -16.83 -46.03
C ASN A 63 0.27 -15.75 -46.74
N ALA A 64 1.58 -15.98 -46.89
CA ALA A 64 2.49 -15.07 -47.59
C ALA A 64 2.13 -14.81 -49.07
N GLN A 65 1.20 -15.57 -49.64
CA GLN A 65 0.69 -15.43 -51.01
C GLN A 65 -0.73 -14.82 -51.04
N ASN A 66 -1.20 -14.21 -49.95
CA ASN A 66 -2.56 -13.67 -49.78
C ASN A 66 -3.69 -14.68 -50.01
N LYS A 67 -3.42 -15.98 -49.84
CA LYS A 67 -4.46 -17.02 -49.88
C LYS A 67 -4.99 -17.28 -48.48
N PRO A 68 -6.33 -17.36 -48.30
CA PRO A 68 -6.92 -17.70 -47.01
C PRO A 68 -6.61 -19.16 -46.67
N GLN A 69 -6.11 -19.39 -45.46
CA GLN A 69 -5.81 -20.69 -44.90
C GLN A 69 -6.55 -20.86 -43.57
N PRO A 70 -7.04 -22.06 -43.25
CA PRO A 70 -7.74 -22.31 -42.00
C PRO A 70 -6.78 -22.25 -40.81
N CYS A 71 -7.24 -21.65 -39.71
CA CYS A 71 -6.58 -21.69 -38.40
C CYS A 71 -7.61 -21.85 -37.28
N PHE A 72 -7.15 -22.05 -36.06
CA PHE A 72 -7.98 -21.94 -34.86
C PHE A 72 -7.53 -20.78 -33.99
N ASN A 73 -8.48 -20.09 -33.35
CA ASN A 73 -8.21 -19.11 -32.31
C ASN A 73 -8.75 -19.64 -30.98
N LEU A 74 -7.84 -19.97 -30.07
CA LEU A 74 -8.16 -20.60 -28.80
C LEU A 74 -8.16 -19.59 -27.66
N PRO A 75 -9.15 -19.63 -26.75
CA PRO A 75 -9.08 -18.88 -25.50
C PRO A 75 -7.95 -19.41 -24.61
N LYS A 76 -7.57 -18.60 -23.61
CA LYS A 76 -6.50 -18.90 -22.66
C LYS A 76 -6.57 -20.32 -22.09
N ARG A 77 -7.77 -20.82 -21.74
CA ARG A 77 -7.96 -22.14 -21.13
C ARG A 77 -7.57 -23.27 -22.10
N GLU A 78 -8.09 -23.23 -23.32
CA GLU A 78 -7.89 -24.26 -24.34
C GLU A 78 -6.43 -24.25 -24.83
N THR A 79 -5.80 -23.08 -24.94
CA THR A 79 -4.36 -22.95 -25.23
C THR A 79 -3.50 -23.62 -24.15
N LEU A 80 -3.81 -23.39 -22.88
CA LEU A 80 -3.07 -24.03 -21.77
C LEU A 80 -3.23 -25.55 -21.76
N ILE A 81 -4.44 -26.07 -22.05
CA ILE A 81 -4.69 -27.51 -22.17
C ILE A 81 -3.85 -28.10 -23.30
N LEU A 82 -3.81 -27.45 -24.46
CA LEU A 82 -3.02 -27.91 -25.61
C LEU A 82 -1.51 -27.91 -25.32
N VAL A 83 -0.98 -26.79 -24.83
CA VAL A 83 0.46 -26.59 -24.63
C VAL A 83 0.99 -27.47 -23.50
N SER A 84 0.20 -27.66 -22.43
CA SER A 84 0.54 -28.64 -21.40
C SER A 84 0.59 -30.07 -21.97
N GLY A 85 -0.21 -30.42 -22.98
CA GLY A 85 -0.10 -31.69 -23.68
C GLY A 85 1.20 -31.90 -24.48
N TYR A 86 1.88 -30.83 -24.91
CA TYR A 86 3.06 -30.91 -25.77
C TYR A 86 4.39 -31.03 -25.04
N LYS A 87 4.52 -30.38 -23.88
CA LYS A 87 5.72 -30.47 -23.04
C LYS A 87 5.40 -31.37 -21.86
N LEU A 88 5.75 -32.65 -21.97
CA LEU A 88 5.51 -33.68 -20.95
C LEU A 88 5.96 -33.22 -19.54
N GLU A 89 7.10 -32.55 -19.47
CA GLU A 89 7.64 -31.98 -18.23
C GLU A 89 6.77 -30.85 -17.67
N LEU A 90 6.19 -30.00 -18.52
CA LEU A 90 5.30 -28.92 -18.11
C LEU A 90 3.96 -29.50 -17.63
N ARG A 91 3.46 -30.56 -18.28
CA ARG A 91 2.31 -31.34 -17.82
C ARG A 91 2.52 -31.92 -16.43
N ALA A 92 3.65 -32.61 -16.23
CA ALA A 92 4.00 -33.22 -14.95
C ALA A 92 4.07 -32.15 -13.86
N ARG A 93 4.81 -31.05 -14.09
CA ARG A 93 4.91 -29.94 -13.13
C ARG A 93 3.57 -29.29 -12.79
N ILE A 94 2.66 -29.16 -13.75
CA ILE A 94 1.31 -28.64 -13.49
C ILE A 94 0.51 -29.64 -12.64
N ILE A 95 0.56 -30.93 -12.97
CA ILE A 95 -0.11 -31.99 -12.21
C ILE A 95 0.42 -32.05 -10.78
N ASP A 96 1.74 -32.11 -10.61
CA ASP A 96 2.41 -32.15 -9.31
C ASP A 96 2.06 -30.91 -8.48
N ARG A 97 2.08 -29.72 -9.09
CA ARG A 97 1.72 -28.47 -8.41
C ARG A 97 0.24 -28.42 -7.99
N TRP A 98 -0.67 -28.96 -8.79
CA TRP A 98 -2.08 -29.03 -8.43
C TRP A 98 -2.32 -30.05 -7.32
N GLN A 99 -1.66 -31.20 -7.35
CA GLN A 99 -1.71 -32.18 -6.27
C GLN A 99 -1.14 -31.62 -4.96
N GLU A 100 -0.04 -30.85 -5.02
CA GLU A 100 0.49 -30.12 -3.87
C GLU A 100 -0.51 -29.10 -3.33
N LEU A 101 -1.19 -28.34 -4.19
CA LEU A 101 -2.19 -27.36 -3.76
C LEU A 101 -3.41 -28.03 -3.14
N GLU A 102 -3.88 -29.15 -3.72
CA GLU A 102 -4.97 -29.94 -3.15
C GLU A 102 -4.59 -30.59 -1.81
N ALA A 103 -3.33 -31.02 -1.66
CA ALA A 103 -2.80 -31.54 -0.38
C ALA A 103 -2.53 -30.44 0.65
N ALA A 104 -2.17 -29.23 0.20
CA ALA A 104 -1.89 -28.07 1.04
C ALA A 104 -3.15 -27.29 1.44
N VAL A 105 -4.27 -27.49 0.75
CA VAL A 105 -5.58 -27.09 1.26
C VAL A 105 -5.95 -28.11 2.33
N PRO A 106 -5.92 -27.77 3.64
CA PRO A 106 -6.44 -28.68 4.65
C PRO A 106 -7.90 -28.95 4.27
N ALA A 107 -8.25 -30.24 4.15
CA ALA A 107 -9.63 -30.64 3.96
C ALA A 107 -10.46 -29.93 5.04
N PHE A 108 -11.25 -28.93 4.64
CA PHE A 108 -12.17 -28.26 5.54
C PHE A 108 -13.29 -29.25 5.83
N VAL A 109 -13.04 -30.12 6.79
CA VAL A 109 -14.05 -30.98 7.38
C VAL A 109 -14.99 -30.04 8.12
N LEU A 110 -16.13 -29.74 7.51
CA LEU A 110 -17.23 -29.05 8.17
C LEU A 110 -17.52 -29.76 9.51
N PRO A 111 -17.37 -29.08 10.65
CA PRO A 111 -17.68 -29.66 11.94
C PRO A 111 -19.17 -30.01 11.98
N LYS A 112 -19.51 -31.24 12.38
CA LYS A 112 -20.91 -31.67 12.53
C LYS A 112 -21.65 -30.94 13.68
N ASP A 113 -20.96 -30.12 14.46
CA ASP A 113 -21.50 -29.40 15.62
C ASP A 113 -21.32 -27.87 15.50
N PHE A 114 -22.34 -27.21 14.96
CA PHE A 114 -22.48 -25.74 14.84
C PHE A 114 -22.17 -24.97 16.15
N ALA A 115 -22.39 -25.59 17.32
CA ALA A 115 -22.17 -24.97 18.62
C ALA A 115 -20.69 -24.68 18.92
N SER A 116 -19.76 -25.47 18.37
CA SER A 116 -18.32 -25.23 18.54
C SER A 116 -17.82 -24.09 17.66
N ALA A 117 -18.34 -23.99 16.43
CA ALA A 117 -18.02 -22.94 15.48
C ALA A 117 -18.49 -21.55 15.96
N LEU A 118 -19.69 -21.48 16.55
CA LEU A 118 -20.20 -20.22 17.11
C LEU A 118 -19.38 -19.72 18.31
N ARG A 119 -18.83 -20.62 19.13
CA ARG A 119 -17.94 -20.22 20.23
C ARG A 119 -16.59 -19.71 19.74
N ALA A 120 -16.00 -20.36 18.74
CA ALA A 120 -14.74 -19.90 18.15
C ALA A 120 -14.88 -18.49 17.53
N LEU A 121 -16.00 -18.22 16.85
CA LEU A 121 -16.32 -16.88 16.32
C LEU A 121 -16.51 -15.84 17.44
N ALA A 122 -17.13 -16.22 18.55
CA ALA A 122 -17.28 -15.32 19.69
C ALA A 122 -15.91 -14.95 20.28
N ASP A 123 -15.05 -15.93 20.53
CA ASP A 123 -13.69 -15.72 21.06
C ASP A 123 -12.82 -14.84 20.13
N GLU A 124 -12.99 -15.00 18.81
CA GLU A 124 -12.27 -14.20 17.82
C GLU A 124 -12.79 -12.76 17.73
N SER A 125 -14.10 -12.57 17.90
CA SER A 125 -14.72 -11.25 17.96
C SER A 125 -14.27 -10.45 19.20
N GLU A 126 -14.15 -11.12 20.35
CA GLU A 126 -13.68 -10.48 21.59
C GLU A 126 -12.21 -10.09 21.51
N LYS A 127 -11.36 -10.94 20.90
CA LYS A 127 -9.95 -10.60 20.65
C LYS A 127 -9.81 -9.42 19.69
N SER A 128 -10.60 -9.39 18.63
CA SER A 128 -10.60 -8.29 17.66
C SER A 128 -11.04 -6.97 18.31
N ALA A 129 -12.13 -7.00 19.10
CA ALA A 129 -12.59 -5.84 19.86
C ALA A 129 -11.56 -5.34 20.88
N ALA A 130 -10.85 -6.25 21.56
CA ALA A 130 -9.79 -5.89 22.51
C ALA A 130 -8.57 -5.24 21.83
N LEU A 131 -8.24 -5.65 20.61
CA LEU A 131 -7.18 -5.03 19.81
C LEU A 131 -7.60 -3.66 19.28
N GLU A 132 -8.84 -3.52 18.78
CA GLU A 132 -9.39 -2.23 18.34
C GLU A 132 -9.47 -1.21 19.48
N ALA A 133 -9.85 -1.63 20.68
CA ALA A 133 -9.84 -0.77 21.86
C ALA A 133 -8.43 -0.25 22.20
N LYS A 134 -7.40 -1.09 22.02
CA LYS A 134 -6.00 -0.67 22.19
C LYS A 134 -5.55 0.31 21.10
N VAL A 135 -5.95 0.09 19.85
CA VAL A 135 -5.66 1.00 18.73
C VAL A 135 -6.34 2.36 18.95
N GLN A 136 -7.58 2.41 19.42
CA GLN A 136 -8.26 3.67 19.75
C GLN A 136 -7.61 4.40 20.94
N ALA A 137 -7.13 3.68 21.94
CA ALA A 137 -6.41 4.27 23.07
C ALA A 137 -5.03 4.86 22.67
N ASP A 138 -4.40 4.28 21.65
CA ASP A 138 -3.10 4.74 21.14
C ASP A 138 -3.21 5.74 19.96
N ALA A 139 -4.38 5.85 19.31
CA ALA A 139 -4.67 6.82 18.25
C ALA A 139 -4.29 8.28 18.60
N PRO A 140 -4.61 8.83 19.79
CA PRO A 140 -4.19 10.20 20.12
C PRO A 140 -2.68 10.33 20.38
N LYS A 141 -1.99 9.23 20.71
CA LYS A 141 -0.52 9.23 20.92
C LYS A 141 0.22 9.18 19.59
N VAL A 142 -0.28 8.41 18.62
CA VAL A 142 0.31 8.26 17.28
C VAL A 142 0.06 9.54 16.46
N ALA A 143 -1.13 10.13 16.53
CA ALA A 143 -1.43 11.39 15.82
C ALA A 143 -0.54 12.56 16.27
N PHE A 144 -0.16 12.61 17.56
CA PHE A 144 0.80 13.60 18.05
C PHE A 144 2.24 13.30 17.60
N ALA A 145 2.63 12.02 17.54
CA ALA A 145 3.95 11.63 17.05
C ALA A 145 4.13 11.97 15.56
N GLU A 146 3.13 11.68 14.72
CA GLU A 146 3.16 11.99 13.28
C GLU A 146 3.11 13.50 13.00
N GLN A 147 2.33 14.29 13.75
CA GLN A 147 2.37 15.76 13.63
C GLN A 147 3.74 16.36 13.98
N VAL A 148 4.54 15.66 14.78
CA VAL A 148 5.86 16.11 15.24
C VAL A 148 6.98 15.59 14.35
N GLU A 149 6.73 14.56 13.52
CA GLU A 149 7.75 13.90 12.70
C GLU A 149 7.89 14.46 11.27
N VAL A 150 7.04 15.40 10.85
CA VAL A 150 7.18 16.09 9.56
C VAL A 150 7.26 17.61 9.72
N ALA A 151 8.45 18.10 10.10
CA ALA A 151 8.94 19.40 9.65
C ALA A 151 10.48 19.49 9.84
N PRO A 152 11.26 19.72 8.78
CA PRO A 152 12.70 20.02 8.90
C PRO A 152 12.98 21.43 9.45
N ASP A 153 11.95 22.25 9.68
CA ASP A 153 12.14 23.64 10.10
C ASP A 153 11.99 23.78 11.61
N ALA A 154 13.12 23.80 12.31
CA ALA A 154 13.18 24.18 13.71
C ALA A 154 12.47 25.53 13.91
N ILE A 155 11.49 25.58 14.81
CA ILE A 155 10.65 26.77 15.02
C ILE A 155 11.30 27.73 16.03
N SER A 156 11.06 29.03 15.90
CA SER A 156 11.58 30.00 16.86
C SER A 156 10.99 29.79 18.26
N ILE A 157 11.70 30.19 19.31
CA ILE A 157 11.17 30.15 20.70
C ILE A 157 9.82 30.85 20.81
N SER A 158 9.61 31.95 20.07
CA SER A 158 8.32 32.67 20.06
C SER A 158 7.19 31.82 19.52
N GLN A 159 7.41 31.03 18.46
CA GLN A 159 6.43 30.12 17.89
C GLN A 159 6.22 28.91 18.80
N ALA A 160 7.30 28.34 19.35
CA ALA A 160 7.21 27.25 20.32
C ALA A 160 6.39 27.66 21.56
N ALA A 161 6.57 28.89 22.05
CA ALA A 161 5.82 29.42 23.17
C ALA A 161 4.31 29.53 22.86
N LYS A 162 3.95 29.96 21.65
CA LYS A 162 2.53 30.00 21.21
C LYS A 162 1.91 28.60 21.16
N LEU A 163 2.63 27.62 20.63
CA LEU A 163 2.14 26.23 20.56
C LEU A 163 1.99 25.59 21.95
N LEU A 164 2.87 25.95 22.89
CA LEU A 164 2.81 25.48 24.28
C LEU A 164 1.86 26.31 25.17
N GLY A 165 1.16 27.31 24.62
CA GLY A 165 0.26 28.17 25.39
C GLY A 165 0.96 28.99 26.48
N THR A 166 2.24 29.34 26.29
CA THR A 166 3.06 30.06 27.28
C THR A 166 3.68 31.34 26.73
N GLY A 167 4.15 32.21 27.62
CA GLY A 167 4.86 33.43 27.23
C GLY A 167 6.31 33.13 26.82
N ARG A 168 6.81 33.80 25.75
CA ARG A 168 8.19 33.66 25.26
C ARG A 168 9.25 33.76 26.36
N ASN A 169 9.13 34.77 27.23
CA ASN A 169 10.10 35.01 28.30
C ASN A 169 10.02 33.93 29.40
N ARG A 170 8.81 33.43 29.69
CA ARG A 170 8.58 32.34 30.65
C ARG A 170 9.19 31.03 30.14
N LEU A 171 9.03 30.73 28.85
CA LEU A 171 9.66 29.58 28.21
C LEU A 171 11.20 29.69 28.26
N LEU A 172 11.76 30.87 27.94
CA LEU A 172 13.20 31.12 28.04
C LEU A 172 13.74 30.97 29.46
N GLN A 173 13.01 31.45 30.47
CA GLN A 173 13.38 31.26 31.86
C GLN A 173 13.42 29.78 32.24
N ARG A 174 12.38 29.02 31.87
CA ARG A 174 12.35 27.57 32.10
C ARG A 174 13.47 26.83 31.38
N LEU A 175 13.78 27.22 30.15
CA LEU A 175 14.90 26.64 29.40
C LEU A 175 16.25 26.90 30.08
N ARG A 176 16.42 28.05 30.76
CA ARG A 176 17.61 28.33 31.57
C ARG A 176 17.65 27.48 32.84
N GLU A 177 16.52 27.37 33.55
CA GLU A 177 16.38 26.52 34.75
C GLU A 177 16.70 25.05 34.44
N MET A 178 16.27 24.54 33.28
CA MET A 178 16.54 23.18 32.84
C MET A 178 17.96 22.98 32.28
N GLY A 179 18.76 24.04 32.16
CA GLY A 179 20.10 23.97 31.57
C GLY A 179 20.09 23.62 30.09
N TRP A 180 19.13 24.14 29.32
CA TRP A 180 19.06 23.97 27.87
C TRP A 180 19.69 25.14 27.12
N VAL A 181 19.64 26.32 27.73
CA VAL A 181 20.05 27.58 27.12
C VAL A 181 20.86 28.40 28.15
N THR A 182 21.88 29.11 27.69
CA THR A 182 22.72 29.99 28.53
C THR A 182 21.95 31.21 29.03
N ARG A 183 22.58 32.00 29.93
CA ARG A 183 22.02 33.27 30.42
C ARG A 183 21.67 34.23 29.27
N VAL A 184 22.47 34.22 28.21
CA VAL A 184 22.32 35.10 27.03
C VAL A 184 21.25 34.59 26.07
N GLY A 185 20.83 33.33 26.17
CA GLY A 185 19.82 32.76 25.27
C GLY A 185 20.39 31.81 24.22
N GLU A 186 21.65 31.36 24.35
CA GLU A 186 22.29 30.46 23.39
C GLU A 186 22.11 28.98 23.80
N PRO A 187 21.76 28.06 22.87
CA PRO A 187 21.62 26.64 23.21
C PRO A 187 22.94 26.01 23.68
N TYR A 188 22.88 25.08 24.64
CA TYR A 188 24.03 24.24 24.95
C TYR A 188 24.27 23.18 23.86
N GLN A 189 25.54 22.92 23.55
CA GLN A 189 25.94 21.98 22.51
C GLN A 189 25.34 20.59 22.71
N ASP A 190 25.26 20.09 23.94
CA ASP A 190 24.67 18.79 24.25
C ASP A 190 23.20 18.67 23.82
N LYS A 191 22.45 19.78 23.86
CA LYS A 191 21.03 19.83 23.46
C LYS A 191 20.86 19.93 21.95
N ILE A 192 21.84 20.52 21.27
CA ILE A 192 21.94 20.51 19.81
C ILE A 192 22.26 19.09 19.33
N THR A 193 23.27 18.44 19.92
CA THR A 193 23.63 17.04 19.59
C THR A 193 22.49 16.07 19.89
N ALA A 194 21.72 16.29 20.96
CA ALA A 194 20.52 15.50 21.28
C ALA A 194 19.33 15.77 20.35
N GLY A 195 19.44 16.71 19.40
CA GLY A 195 18.39 17.06 18.45
C GLY A 195 17.18 17.74 19.07
N LEU A 196 17.34 18.39 20.23
CA LEU A 196 16.26 19.08 20.95
C LEU A 196 16.17 20.58 20.58
N LEU A 197 17.32 21.19 20.31
CA LEU A 197 17.44 22.59 19.90
C LEU A 197 18.32 22.67 18.65
N ASP A 198 18.13 23.73 17.88
CA ASP A 198 18.97 24.11 16.76
C ASP A 198 19.38 25.59 16.90
N VAL A 199 20.38 26.04 16.14
CA VAL A 199 20.96 27.38 16.28
C VAL A 199 21.00 28.12 14.94
N LYS A 200 20.38 29.30 14.91
CA LYS A 200 20.46 30.22 13.79
C LYS A 200 21.40 31.37 14.11
N ILE A 201 22.49 31.48 13.37
CA ILE A 201 23.43 32.61 13.47
C ILE A 201 22.99 33.67 12.48
N GLY A 202 22.60 34.84 12.98
CA GLY A 202 22.36 36.05 12.20
C GLY A 202 23.45 37.09 12.45
N SER A 203 23.53 38.09 11.59
CA SER A 203 24.36 39.27 11.81
C SER A 203 23.49 40.51 11.76
N TRP A 204 23.71 41.45 12.67
CA TRP A 204 23.04 42.74 12.70
C TRP A 204 24.06 43.84 12.93
N GLU A 205 23.88 44.98 12.29
CA GLU A 205 24.82 46.10 12.39
C GLU A 205 24.36 47.07 13.48
N HIS A 206 25.21 47.24 14.51
CA HIS A 206 24.95 48.17 15.58
C HIS A 206 25.45 49.57 15.18
N PRO A 207 24.65 50.65 15.33
CA PRO A 207 25.02 52.02 14.95
C PRO A 207 26.32 52.60 15.54
N GLN A 208 26.92 51.94 16.53
CA GLN A 208 28.14 52.39 17.23
C GLN A 208 29.20 51.30 17.37
N LYS A 209 28.82 50.01 17.26
CA LYS A 209 29.70 48.86 17.54
C LYS A 209 29.91 47.95 16.32
N GLY A 210 29.46 48.37 15.14
CA GLY A 210 29.62 47.64 13.88
C GLY A 210 28.85 46.32 13.83
N LEU A 211 29.30 45.40 12.97
CA LEU A 211 28.66 44.11 12.71
C LEU A 211 28.73 43.19 13.94
N GLN A 212 27.58 42.89 14.54
CA GLN A 212 27.43 41.98 15.67
C GLN A 212 26.77 40.67 15.20
N ARG A 213 27.21 39.55 15.77
CA ARG A 213 26.58 38.24 15.53
C ARG A 213 25.49 38.01 16.57
N SER A 214 24.31 37.62 16.11
CA SER A 214 23.17 37.23 16.95
C SER A 214 22.97 35.73 16.84
N VAL A 215 23.00 35.04 17.98
CA VAL A 215 22.76 33.60 18.05
C VAL A 215 21.32 33.40 18.53
N THR A 216 20.46 32.89 17.64
CA THR A 216 19.05 32.66 17.94
C THR A 216 18.77 31.17 18.10
N PRO A 217 18.25 30.72 19.26
CA PRO A 217 17.83 29.34 19.47
C PRO A 217 16.55 29.00 18.70
N LEU A 218 16.52 27.84 18.08
CA LEU A 218 15.35 27.23 17.45
C LEU A 218 15.01 25.91 18.17
N VAL A 219 13.73 25.56 18.21
CA VAL A 219 13.21 24.36 18.88
C VAL A 219 12.79 23.36 17.82
N THR A 220 13.30 22.13 17.89
CA THR A 220 12.94 21.05 16.96
C THR A 220 11.62 20.39 17.39
N GLY A 221 11.01 19.56 16.52
CA GLY A 221 9.84 18.76 16.90
C GLY A 221 10.07 17.90 18.16
N LYS A 222 11.22 17.24 18.25
CA LYS A 222 11.63 16.46 19.44
C LYS A 222 11.77 17.34 20.69
N GLY A 223 12.34 18.53 20.53
CA GLY A 223 12.41 19.54 21.59
C GLY A 223 11.04 19.95 22.08
N LEU A 224 10.13 20.27 21.17
CA LEU A 224 8.76 20.70 21.47
C LEU A 224 7.96 19.60 22.20
N ALA A 225 8.04 18.36 21.74
CA ALA A 225 7.38 17.22 22.40
C ALA A 225 7.89 17.00 23.84
N ARG A 226 9.20 17.15 24.06
CA ARG A 226 9.79 17.05 25.39
C ARG A 226 9.38 18.22 26.28
N LEU A 227 9.34 19.43 25.74
CA LEU A 227 8.88 20.61 26.45
C LEU A 227 7.39 20.48 26.83
N HIS A 228 6.55 19.98 25.94
CA HIS A 228 5.13 19.75 26.23
C HIS A 228 4.94 18.81 27.43
N ARG A 229 5.67 17.69 27.49
CA ARG A 229 5.62 16.76 28.63
C ARG A 229 6.02 17.39 29.96
N ILE A 230 6.97 18.33 29.93
CA ILE A 230 7.51 18.98 31.12
C ILE A 230 6.65 20.18 31.55
N ILE A 231 6.02 20.86 30.59
CA ILE A 231 5.31 22.14 30.78
C ILE A 231 3.79 21.94 30.91
N SER A 232 3.26 20.72 30.78
CA SER A 232 1.84 20.40 31.04
C SER A 232 1.29 21.07 32.32
N PRO A 233 0.01 21.48 32.32
CA PRO A 233 -0.48 22.67 33.04
C PRO A 233 -0.63 22.55 34.56
N SER A 234 -0.07 21.52 35.21
CA SER A 234 -0.19 21.31 36.66
C SER A 234 0.91 21.97 37.50
N ALA A 235 1.88 22.67 36.89
CA ALA A 235 3.08 23.15 37.59
C ALA A 235 3.50 24.58 37.23
N MET A 236 2.54 25.47 36.98
CA MET A 236 2.82 26.89 36.80
C MET A 236 1.92 27.73 37.71
N PRO A 237 2.45 28.40 38.74
CA PRO A 237 1.67 29.36 39.49
C PRO A 237 1.20 30.47 38.56
N ASN A 238 -0.12 30.71 38.59
CA ASN A 238 -0.73 31.93 38.10
C ASN A 238 -0.28 33.05 39.05
N ALA A 239 0.37 34.06 38.49
CA ALA A 239 0.50 35.36 39.13
C ALA A 239 -0.33 36.33 38.28
#